data_AF-A0A7U9XFT0-F1
#
_entry.id   AF-A0A7U9XFT0-F1
#
_cell.length_a   1.000
_cell.length_b   1.000
_cell.length_c   1.000
_cell.angle_alpha   90.00
_cell.angle_beta   90.00
_cell.angle_gamma   90.00
#
_symmetry.space_group_name_H-M   'P 1'
#
loop_
_entity.id
_entity.type
_entity.pdbx_description
1 polymer ?
#
loop_
_entity_poly.entity_id
_entity_poly.type
_entity_poly.pdbx_seq_one_letter_code
_entity_poly.pdbx_strand_id
1 'polypeptide(L)'
;MNGARETGHKVEKVSLKDKTIGFCKGCLACQKTGNCVIRDDAGEIVEKMLHADVLVFATPVYYYEMSGQMKTLLDRANPLYTGRLCVCIFWRQRQMRTNMP
;
A
#
# COMPACT_ATOMS: atom_id res chain seq x y z
N MET A 1 7.74 12.36 -6.62
CA MET A 1 8.96 11.54 -6.66
C MET A 1 10.21 12.40 -6.81
N ASN A 2 10.23 13.38 -7.73
CA ASN A 2 11.38 14.28 -7.93
C ASN A 2 11.90 14.93 -6.64
N GLY A 3 11.02 15.55 -5.84
CA GLY A 3 11.45 16.20 -4.60
C GLY A 3 12.18 15.30 -3.59
N ALA A 4 11.83 14.01 -3.49
CA ALA A 4 12.55 13.07 -2.61
C ALA A 4 13.87 12.60 -3.22
N ARG A 5 13.94 12.49 -4.56
CA ARG A 5 15.18 12.12 -5.26
C ARG A 5 16.21 13.27 -5.23
N GLU A 6 15.74 14.50 -5.38
CA GLU A 6 16.57 15.71 -5.38
C GLU A 6 17.25 15.94 -4.03
N THR A 7 16.63 15.51 -2.92
CA THR A 7 17.23 15.56 -1.58
C THR A 7 18.08 14.34 -1.24
N GLY A 8 18.36 13.46 -2.22
CA GLY A 8 19.27 12.33 -2.06
C GLY A 8 18.65 11.03 -1.53
N HIS A 9 17.31 10.94 -1.42
CA HIS A 9 16.68 9.68 -0.98
C HIS A 9 16.54 8.67 -2.12
N LYS A 10 16.68 7.37 -1.79
CA LYS A 10 16.38 6.27 -2.70
C LYS A 10 14.87 6.12 -2.83
N VAL A 11 14.35 6.23 -4.05
CA VAL A 11 12.90 6.17 -4.32
C VAL A 11 12.59 5.07 -5.32
N GLU A 12 11.79 4.10 -4.90
CA GLU A 12 11.21 3.07 -5.77
C GLU A 12 9.72 3.33 -6.01
N LYS A 13 9.24 3.08 -7.22
CA LYS A 13 7.82 3.15 -7.57
C LYS A 13 7.30 1.73 -7.80
N VAL A 14 6.31 1.32 -7.03
CA VAL A 14 5.58 0.07 -7.23
C VAL A 14 4.18 0.40 -7.76
N SER A 15 3.83 -0.13 -8.93
CA SER A 15 2.48 -0.01 -9.51
C SER A 15 1.70 -1.29 -9.23
N LEU A 16 0.45 -1.15 -8.77
CA LEU A 16 -0.47 -2.29 -8.62
C LEU A 16 -1.15 -2.68 -9.93
N LYS A 17 -1.03 -1.83 -10.96
CA LYS A 17 -1.47 -2.17 -12.32
C LYS A 17 -0.79 -3.48 -12.76
N ASP A 18 -1.56 -4.39 -13.33
CA ASP A 18 -1.10 -5.67 -13.87
C ASP A 18 -0.56 -6.66 -12.81
N LYS A 19 -0.79 -6.38 -11.51
CA LYS A 19 -0.46 -7.29 -10.40
C LYS A 19 -1.65 -8.15 -10.00
N THR A 20 -1.38 -9.43 -9.77
CA THR A 20 -2.36 -10.37 -9.24
C THR A 20 -2.26 -10.40 -7.73
N ILE A 21 -3.29 -9.89 -7.05
CA ILE A 21 -3.35 -9.80 -5.59
C ILE A 21 -4.70 -10.39 -5.16
N GLY A 22 -4.67 -11.54 -4.50
CA GLY A 22 -5.86 -12.19 -3.96
C GLY A 22 -6.35 -11.50 -2.68
N PHE A 23 -7.64 -11.65 -2.39
CA PHE A 23 -8.23 -11.16 -1.14
C PHE A 23 -7.64 -11.86 0.08
N CYS A 24 -7.51 -11.11 1.18
CA CYS A 24 -7.10 -11.69 2.45
C CYS A 24 -8.16 -12.67 2.95
N LYS A 25 -7.73 -13.85 3.41
CA LYS A 25 -8.62 -14.88 3.96
C LYS A 25 -8.92 -14.72 5.45
N GLY A 26 -8.30 -13.75 6.13
CA GLY A 26 -8.43 -13.59 7.58
C GLY A 26 -7.88 -14.77 8.41
N CYS A 27 -7.04 -15.63 7.83
CA CYS A 27 -6.57 -16.87 8.49
C CYS A 27 -5.51 -16.65 9.59
N LEU A 28 -4.93 -15.45 9.69
CA LEU A 28 -3.91 -15.05 10.68
C LEU A 28 -2.61 -15.89 10.70
N ALA A 29 -2.40 -16.82 9.76
CA ALA A 29 -1.16 -17.61 9.68
C ALA A 29 0.10 -16.73 9.57
N CYS A 30 -0.01 -15.55 8.96
CA CYS A 30 1.08 -14.60 8.83
C CYS A 30 1.58 -13.99 10.15
N GLN A 31 0.74 -13.94 11.18
CA GLN A 31 1.12 -13.41 12.49
C GLN A 31 2.14 -14.33 13.19
N LYS A 32 2.17 -15.62 12.85
CA LYS A 32 3.15 -16.58 13.37
C LYS A 32 4.38 -16.73 12.46
N THR A 33 4.17 -16.63 11.15
CA THR A 33 5.19 -16.97 10.13
C THR A 33 5.90 -15.77 9.54
N GLY A 34 5.42 -14.55 9.81
CA GLY A 34 5.91 -13.32 9.18
C GLY A 34 5.60 -13.21 7.68
N ASN A 35 4.89 -14.18 7.10
CA ASN A 35 4.63 -14.26 5.66
C ASN A 35 3.21 -14.72 5.38
N CYS A 36 2.62 -14.30 4.27
CA CYS A 36 1.33 -14.87 3.90
C CYS A 36 1.45 -16.24 3.24
N VAL A 37 0.46 -17.10 3.50
CA VAL A 37 0.25 -18.38 2.82
C VAL A 37 -0.17 -18.26 1.35
N ILE A 38 -0.75 -17.11 0.94
CA ILE A 38 -1.11 -16.85 -0.46
C ILE A 38 0.14 -16.40 -1.19
N ARG A 39 0.49 -17.12 -2.26
CA ARG A 39 1.66 -16.85 -3.11
C ARG A 39 1.21 -16.12 -4.37
N ASP A 40 1.26 -14.79 -4.29
CA ASP A 40 0.89 -13.86 -5.35
C ASP A 40 1.81 -12.62 -5.30
N ASP A 41 1.54 -11.60 -6.12
CA ASP A 41 2.39 -10.40 -6.18
C ASP A 41 2.42 -9.61 -4.85
N ALA A 42 1.48 -9.86 -3.92
CA ALA A 42 1.44 -9.14 -2.64
C ALA A 42 2.69 -9.41 -1.80
N GLY A 43 3.25 -10.61 -1.86
CA GLY A 43 4.40 -11.00 -1.04
C GLY A 43 5.62 -10.11 -1.29
N GLU A 44 6.00 -9.92 -2.56
CA GLU A 44 7.13 -9.06 -2.94
C GLU A 44 6.88 -7.60 -2.55
N ILE A 45 5.65 -7.11 -2.72
CA ILE A 45 5.29 -5.73 -2.39
C ILE A 45 5.35 -5.49 -0.89
N VAL A 46 4.81 -6.42 -0.10
CA VAL A 46 4.84 -6.36 1.38
C VAL A 46 6.28 -6.45 1.91
N GLU A 47 7.13 -7.25 1.28
CA GLU A 47 8.57 -7.29 1.64
C GLU A 47 9.25 -5.93 1.36
N LYS A 48 8.99 -5.31 0.21
CA LYS A 48 9.49 -3.95 -0.07
C LYS A 48 8.94 -2.93 0.93
N MET A 49 7.69 -3.09 1.37
CA MET A 49 7.10 -2.24 2.41
C MET A 49 7.81 -2.40 3.75
N LEU A 50 8.24 -3.61 4.12
CA LEU A 50 8.97 -3.88 5.35
C LEU A 50 10.30 -3.13 5.43
N HIS A 51 11.04 -3.06 4.32
CA HIS A 51 12.38 -2.44 4.26
C HIS A 51 12.36 -0.94 3.96
N ALA A 52 11.18 -0.34 3.77
CA ALA A 52 11.07 1.07 3.48
C ALA A 52 10.97 1.91 4.78
N ASP A 53 11.80 2.96 4.88
CA ASP A 53 11.68 3.94 5.97
C ASP A 53 10.42 4.80 5.86
N VAL A 54 9.97 5.05 4.62
CA VAL A 54 8.82 5.89 4.30
C VAL A 54 7.97 5.24 3.20
N LEU A 55 6.67 5.15 3.44
CA LEU A 55 5.69 4.67 2.47
C LEU A 55 4.76 5.80 2.00
N VAL A 56 4.50 5.83 0.70
CA VAL A 56 3.55 6.76 0.08
C VAL A 56 2.57 5.97 -0.77
N PHE A 57 1.29 6.00 -0.39
CA PHE A 57 0.23 5.37 -1.16
C PHE A 57 -0.44 6.39 -2.08
N ALA A 58 -0.43 6.10 -3.38
CA ALA A 58 -1.15 6.89 -4.37
C ALA A 58 -2.18 5.97 -5.03
N THR A 59 -3.46 6.30 -4.85
CA THR A 59 -4.60 5.54 -5.37
C THR A 59 -5.64 6.52 -5.89
N PRO A 60 -6.36 6.20 -6.98
CA PRO A 60 -7.56 6.94 -7.32
C PRO A 60 -8.58 6.81 -6.18
N VAL A 61 -9.43 7.82 -6.04
CA VAL A 61 -10.56 7.82 -5.12
C VAL A 61 -11.78 7.26 -5.86
N TYR A 62 -12.26 6.11 -5.42
CA TYR A 62 -13.48 5.49 -5.93
C TYR A 62 -14.51 5.48 -4.82
N TYR A 63 -15.64 6.13 -5.08
CA TYR A 63 -16.73 6.28 -4.10
C TYR A 63 -16.24 6.81 -2.74
N TYR A 64 -15.58 7.97 -2.75
CA TYR A 64 -15.04 8.65 -1.56
C TYR A 64 -13.94 7.91 -0.79
N GLU A 65 -13.51 6.74 -1.26
CA GLU A 65 -12.50 5.91 -0.59
C GLU A 65 -11.35 5.54 -1.52
N MET A 66 -10.32 4.90 -0.96
CA MET A 66 -9.26 4.29 -1.76
C MET A 66 -9.82 3.23 -2.73
N SER A 67 -9.08 2.95 -3.79
CA SER A 67 -9.45 1.87 -4.71
C SER A 67 -9.49 0.51 -3.99
N GLY A 68 -10.41 -0.35 -4.42
CA GLY A 68 -10.50 -1.72 -3.90
C GLY A 68 -9.19 -2.48 -4.04
N GLN A 69 -8.45 -2.27 -5.14
CA GLN A 69 -7.13 -2.88 -5.33
C GLN A 69 -6.11 -2.46 -4.26
N MET A 70 -6.08 -1.17 -3.89
CA MET A 70 -5.22 -0.69 -2.81
C MET A 70 -5.61 -1.32 -1.47
N LYS A 71 -6.92 -1.38 -1.18
CA LYS A 71 -7.42 -2.02 0.05
C LYS A 71 -7.07 -3.51 0.10
N THR A 72 -7.19 -4.21 -1.03
CA THR A 72 -6.77 -5.62 -1.14
C THR A 72 -5.30 -5.77 -0.79
N LEU A 73 -4.39 -4.93 -1.30
CA LEU A 73 -2.97 -4.99 -0.88
C LEU A 73 -2.79 -4.72 0.62
N LEU A 74 -3.43 -3.68 1.15
CA LEU A 74 -3.29 -3.31 2.56
C LEU A 74 -3.76 -4.42 3.52
N ASP A 75 -4.84 -5.12 3.18
CA ASP A 75 -5.30 -6.29 3.95
C ASP A 75 -4.31 -7.45 3.95
N ARG A 76 -3.39 -7.46 2.97
CA ARG A 76 -2.34 -8.47 2.82
C ARG A 76 -1.04 -8.06 3.52
N ALA A 77 -0.95 -6.83 4.03
CA ALA A 77 0.19 -6.29 4.80
C ALA A 77 0.17 -6.64 6.30
N ASN A 78 -0.79 -7.45 6.75
CA ASN A 78 -0.86 -7.97 8.12
C ASN A 78 0.44 -8.66 8.64
N PRO A 79 1.30 -9.30 7.83
CA PRO A 79 2.59 -9.80 8.33
C PRO A 79 3.50 -8.70 8.92
N LEU A 80 3.30 -7.43 8.55
CA LEU A 80 4.05 -6.29 9.07
C LEU A 80 3.57 -5.79 10.43
N TYR A 81 2.52 -6.38 11.00
CA TYR A 81 1.88 -5.90 12.23
C TYR A 81 2.83 -5.78 13.44
N THR A 82 3.79 -6.70 13.56
CA THR A 82 4.81 -6.65 14.62
C THR A 82 5.99 -5.75 14.29
N GLY A 83 6.02 -5.18 13.08
CA GLY A 83 7.08 -4.32 12.57
C GLY A 83 6.91 -2.85 12.99
N ARG A 84 8.01 -2.11 12.91
CA ARG A 84 8.13 -0.70 13.29
C ARG A 84 7.58 0.23 12.19
N LEU A 85 6.47 -0.13 11.53
CA LEU A 85 5.92 0.67 10.43
C LEU A 85 4.90 1.69 10.94
N CYS A 86 5.21 2.98 10.77
CA CYS A 86 4.24 4.05 10.89
C CYS A 86 3.62 4.30 9.51
N VAL A 87 2.40 3.80 9.28
CA VAL A 87 1.67 4.04 8.03
C VAL A 87 1.02 5.43 8.11
N CYS A 88 1.73 6.46 7.68
CA CYS A 88 1.17 7.80 7.52
C CYS A 88 0.30 7.85 6.25
N ILE A 89 -0.99 7.59 6.36
CA ILE A 89 -1.97 7.82 5.29
C ILE A 89 -2.23 9.33 5.21
N PHE A 90 -1.50 10.06 4.37
CA PHE A 90 -1.78 11.47 4.13
C PHE A 90 -2.92 11.62 3.11
N TRP A 91 -4.16 11.68 3.59
CA TRP A 91 -5.32 12.06 2.79
C TRP A 91 -5.44 13.58 2.76
N ARG A 92 -4.86 14.26 1.77
CA ARG A 92 -5.21 15.67 1.52
C ARG A 92 -6.48 15.69 0.66
N GLN A 93 -7.65 15.85 1.31
CA GLN A 93 -8.89 16.23 0.62
C GLN A 93 -8.70 17.60 -0.02
N ARG A 94 -8.22 17.63 -1.27
CA ARG A 94 -8.51 18.75 -2.14
C ARG A 94 -9.90 18.47 -2.69
N GLN A 95 -10.94 18.96 -2.01
CA GLN A 95 -12.29 18.93 -2.56
C GLN A 95 -12.23 19.51 -3.98
N MET A 96 -12.53 18.67 -4.97
CA MET A 96 -12.89 19.16 -6.30
C MET A 96 -14.17 19.97 -6.12
N ARG A 97 -14.03 21.30 -6.14
CA ARG A 97 -15.13 22.23 -6.31
C ARG A 97 -15.69 21.98 -7.71
N THR A 98 -16.69 21.11 -7.80
CA THR A 98 -17.48 20.91 -9.01
C THR A 98 -18.26 22.20 -9.27
N ASN A 99 -17.76 23.06 -10.15
CA ASN A 99 -18.66 23.86 -10.98
C ASN A 99 -19.22 22.89 -12.02
N MET A 100 -20.41 22.38 -11.77
CA MET A 100 -21.26 21.77 -12.77
C MET A 100 -22.41 22.76 -13.01
N PRO A 101 -22.78 23.06 -14.27
CA PRO A 101 -23.89 23.96 -14.59
C PRO A 101 -25.23 23.46 -14.02
#